data_AF-A0A4T0B8F7-F1
#
_entry.id   AF-A0A4T0B8F7-F1
#
_cell.length_a   1.000
_cell.length_b   1.000
_cell.length_c   1.000
_cell.angle_alpha   90.00
_cell.angle_beta   90.00
_cell.angle_gamma   90.00
#
_symmetry.space_group_name_H-M   'P 1'
#
loop_
_entity.id
_entity.type
_entity.pdbx_description
1 polymer ?
#
loop_
_entity_poly.entity_id
_entity_poly.type
_entity_poly.pdbx_seq_one_letter_code
_entity_poly.pdbx_strand_id
1 'polypeptide(L)'
;MSNFDPNAILRGAQLTVVGAYRALQNPNLFTHEHYRQAALAVAAGIAIRILVAIPALGVRVLIAFLGLFTDLKSSGWDNEIIDGLDFLEHSVLQLPFFLMSFMRYISPSLDNMFMESLRWVDQTYVQKHKGEDPNQLRAMYYPNMRQYAHHGPAPASGEKPSQNAPKQAAIKFLIRYGRKAGISLAVYLLSCLPYIGRFVLPAASFYTFNKQVGLQPAVLIFGSSIFLPKRYLVHFLQSYFASRSLMRELLEPYFSRIRYTPQQKKIWFHDREGVLFGFGVGFFVFLKIPLLGVLIYGIAEASTAFLITKVTDPPPQPEEWTNFAETQAHWRNKHEFLKLPLDKLDALNITSTKEGEKPDSTTIKSRQFT
;
A
#
# COMPACT_ATOMS: atom_id res chain seq x y z
N MET A 1 5.12 -13.00 -19.66
CA MET A 1 4.38 -11.74 -19.87
C MET A 1 4.80 -10.73 -18.81
N SER A 2 4.83 -9.44 -19.13
CA SER A 2 5.17 -8.41 -18.13
C SER A 2 4.17 -8.43 -16.98
N ASN A 3 4.66 -8.34 -15.74
CA ASN A 3 3.79 -8.14 -14.57
C ASN A 3 3.26 -6.71 -14.47
N PHE A 4 3.89 -5.81 -15.23
CA PHE A 4 3.51 -4.43 -15.42
C PHE A 4 2.89 -4.26 -16.81
N ASP A 5 1.64 -4.68 -16.95
CA ASP A 5 0.83 -4.60 -18.18
C ASP A 5 -0.22 -3.48 -18.04
N PRO A 6 -0.39 -2.58 -19.03
CA PRO A 6 -1.45 -1.57 -19.05
C PRO A 6 -2.85 -2.10 -18.68
N ASN A 7 -3.22 -3.30 -19.12
CA ASN A 7 -4.53 -3.88 -18.80
C ASN A 7 -4.67 -4.18 -17.31
N ALA A 8 -3.61 -4.68 -16.68
CA ALA A 8 -3.57 -4.90 -15.25
C ALA A 8 -3.64 -3.58 -14.46
N ILE A 9 -2.96 -2.54 -14.95
CA ILE A 9 -3.01 -1.20 -14.34
C ILE A 9 -4.42 -0.62 -14.40
N LEU A 10 -5.05 -0.65 -15.57
CA LEU A 10 -6.42 -0.18 -15.74
C LEU A 10 -7.39 -0.95 -14.85
N ARG A 11 -7.22 -2.27 -14.76
CA ARG A 11 -8.05 -3.13 -13.91
C ARG A 11 -7.87 -2.80 -12.42
N GLY A 12 -6.65 -2.51 -11.99
CA GLY A 12 -6.37 -2.01 -10.64
C GLY A 12 -7.09 -0.70 -10.34
N ALA A 13 -7.05 0.27 -11.27
CA ALA A 13 -7.74 1.54 -11.13
C ALA A 13 -9.28 1.39 -11.08
N GLN A 14 -9.85 0.48 -11.88
CA GLN A 14 -11.27 0.12 -11.78
C GLN A 14 -11.62 -0.44 -10.40
N LEU A 15 -10.77 -1.32 -9.86
CA LEU A 15 -10.96 -1.86 -8.51
C LEU A 15 -10.83 -0.80 -7.40
N THR A 16 -10.06 0.27 -7.60
CA THR A 16 -10.07 1.43 -6.69
C THR A 16 -11.46 2.01 -6.58
N VAL A 17 -12.10 2.31 -7.72
CA VAL A 17 -13.41 2.97 -7.74
C VAL A 17 -14.49 2.05 -7.17
N VAL A 18 -14.52 0.79 -7.60
CA VAL A 18 -15.48 -0.19 -7.09
C VAL A 18 -15.26 -0.47 -5.60
N GLY A 19 -14.01 -0.64 -5.18
CA GLY A 19 -13.64 -0.85 -3.79
C GLY A 19 -14.05 0.32 -2.90
N ALA A 20 -13.75 1.56 -3.34
CA ALA A 20 -14.13 2.76 -2.62
C ALA A 20 -15.65 2.90 -2.50
N TYR A 21 -16.39 2.66 -3.59
CA TYR A 21 -17.85 2.67 -3.57
C TYR A 21 -18.42 1.63 -2.59
N ARG A 22 -17.88 0.40 -2.59
CA ARG A 22 -18.29 -0.67 -1.66
C ARG A 22 -17.94 -0.37 -0.21
N ALA A 23 -16.79 0.26 0.03
CA ALA A 23 -16.39 0.70 1.36
C ALA A 23 -17.36 1.77 1.89
N LEU A 24 -17.70 2.77 1.06
CA LEU A 24 -18.67 3.81 1.45
C LEU A 24 -20.07 3.26 1.78
N GLN A 25 -20.43 2.09 1.24
CA GLN A 25 -21.69 1.41 1.56
C GLN A 25 -21.65 0.63 2.89
N ASN A 26 -20.49 0.42 3.50
CA ASN A 26 -20.38 -0.35 4.73
C ASN A 26 -20.74 0.54 5.94
N PRO A 27 -21.90 0.34 6.59
CA PRO A 27 -22.30 1.19 7.71
C PRO A 27 -21.36 1.06 8.92
N ASN A 28 -20.68 -0.09 9.07
CA ASN A 28 -19.79 -0.33 10.20
C ASN A 28 -18.49 0.48 10.14
N LEU A 29 -18.13 1.04 8.97
CA LEU A 29 -16.96 1.92 8.87
C LEU A 29 -17.21 3.31 9.48
N PHE A 30 -18.47 3.71 9.63
CA PHE A 30 -18.86 5.05 10.11
C PHE A 30 -19.37 5.02 11.55
N THR A 31 -18.70 4.27 12.42
CA THR A 31 -19.01 4.21 13.86
C THR A 31 -18.31 5.31 14.65
N HIS A 32 -18.85 5.62 15.83
CA HIS A 32 -18.31 6.67 16.69
C HIS A 32 -16.82 6.46 17.05
N GLU A 33 -16.40 5.21 17.24
CA GLU A 33 -15.01 4.87 17.56
C GLU A 33 -14.05 5.23 16.41
N HIS A 34 -14.40 4.85 15.18
CA HIS A 34 -13.60 5.17 13.99
C HIS A 34 -13.53 6.68 13.74
N TYR A 35 -14.62 7.43 13.98
CA TYR A 35 -14.61 8.89 13.89
C TYR A 35 -13.68 9.55 14.92
N ARG A 36 -13.68 9.07 16.17
CA ARG A 36 -12.79 9.61 17.22
C ARG A 36 -11.32 9.37 16.87
N GLN A 37 -11.01 8.18 16.33
CA GLN A 37 -9.66 7.84 15.90
C GLN A 37 -9.24 8.65 14.66
N ALA A 38 -10.15 8.86 13.70
CA ALA A 38 -9.92 9.72 12.56
C ALA A 38 -9.65 11.17 12.99
N ALA A 39 -10.40 11.70 13.97
CA ALA A 39 -10.16 13.04 14.52
C ALA A 39 -8.78 13.15 15.20
N LEU A 40 -8.39 12.16 16.00
CA LEU A 40 -7.06 12.09 16.60
C LEU A 40 -5.94 12.02 15.54
N ALA A 41 -6.17 11.25 14.47
CA ALA A 41 -5.23 11.15 13.36
C ALA A 41 -5.09 12.47 12.59
N VAL A 42 -6.19 13.19 12.37
CA VAL A 42 -6.16 14.54 11.78
C VAL A 42 -5.39 15.50 12.69
N ALA A 43 -5.65 15.49 14.00
CA ALA A 43 -4.94 16.34 14.96
C ALA A 43 -3.43 16.02 15.00
N ALA A 44 -3.05 14.75 15.03
CA ALA A 44 -1.65 14.33 14.97
C ALA A 44 -0.98 14.73 13.64
N GLY A 45 -1.67 14.57 12.51
CA GLY A 45 -1.19 15.01 11.20
C GLY A 45 -0.96 16.52 11.15
N ILE A 46 -1.86 17.32 11.71
CA ILE A 46 -1.71 18.78 11.84
C ILE A 46 -0.51 19.11 12.73
N ALA A 47 -0.40 18.48 13.91
CA ALA A 47 0.70 18.72 14.84
C ALA A 47 2.07 18.44 14.21
N ILE A 48 2.20 17.33 13.47
CA ILE A 48 3.47 16.99 12.82
C ILE A 48 3.74 17.92 11.63
N ARG A 49 2.71 18.30 10.86
CA ARG A 49 2.86 19.31 9.80
C ARG A 49 3.36 20.64 10.36
N ILE A 50 2.85 21.08 11.50
CA ILE A 50 3.33 22.28 12.19
C ILE A 50 4.79 22.09 12.62
N LEU A 51 5.10 20.98 13.29
CA LEU A 51 6.45 20.69 13.79
C LEU A 51 7.49 20.72 12.67
N VAL A 52 7.15 20.18 11.51
CA VAL A 52 8.03 20.14 10.34
C VAL A 52 8.08 21.49 9.60
N ALA A 53 6.99 22.27 9.64
CA ALA A 53 6.98 23.62 9.10
C ALA A 53 7.83 24.60 9.94
N ILE A 54 8.11 24.31 11.23
CA ILE A 54 8.91 25.18 12.10
C ILE A 54 10.33 25.42 11.53
N PRO A 55 11.12 24.40 11.16
CA PRO A 55 12.41 24.60 10.50
C PRO A 55 12.31 25.42 9.20
N ALA A 56 11.34 25.12 8.35
CA ALA A 56 11.15 25.84 7.09
C ALA A 56 10.79 27.32 7.33
N LEU A 57 9.92 27.59 8.30
CA LEU A 57 9.58 28.95 8.74
C LEU A 57 10.80 29.65 9.35
N GLY A 58 11.58 28.95 10.17
CA GLY A 58 12.81 29.47 10.77
C GLY A 58 13.83 29.89 9.72
N VAL A 59 14.04 29.08 8.67
CA VAL A 59 14.91 29.45 7.55
C VAL A 59 14.34 30.65 6.79
N ARG A 60 13.03 30.69 6.53
CA ARG A 60 12.40 31.86 5.87
C ARG A 60 12.56 33.14 6.69
N VAL A 61 12.39 33.08 8.00
CA VAL A 61 12.59 34.22 8.91
C VAL A 61 14.07 34.63 8.95
N LEU A 62 15.00 33.67 8.97
CA LEU A 62 16.43 33.94 8.93
C LEU A 62 16.85 34.60 7.62
N ILE A 63 16.36 34.13 6.46
CA ILE A 63 16.60 34.76 5.16
C ILE A 63 16.00 36.16 5.14
N ALA A 64 14.79 36.35 5.65
CA ALA A 64 14.16 37.67 5.75
C ALA A 64 14.97 38.63 6.63
N PHE A 65 15.51 38.14 7.75
CA PHE A 65 16.38 38.92 8.64
C PHE A 65 17.71 39.26 7.97
N LEU A 66 18.37 38.30 7.31
CA LEU A 66 19.59 38.55 6.53
C LEU A 66 19.35 39.53 5.38
N GLY A 67 18.15 39.50 4.77
CA GLY A 67 17.72 40.44 3.73
C GLY A 67 17.63 41.90 4.18
N LEU A 68 17.66 42.16 5.48
CA LEU A 68 17.77 43.52 6.03
C LEU A 68 19.22 44.05 5.96
N PHE A 69 20.21 43.16 5.85
CA PHE A 69 21.64 43.49 5.87
C PHE A 69 22.35 43.22 4.53
N THR A 70 21.80 42.33 3.69
CA THR A 70 22.37 41.95 2.39
C THR A 70 21.29 41.87 1.30
N ASP A 71 21.61 42.31 0.09
CA ASP A 71 20.70 42.25 -1.06
C ASP A 71 20.65 40.82 -1.63
N LEU A 72 19.81 39.99 -1.01
CA LEU A 72 19.64 38.57 -1.35
C LEU A 72 18.73 38.35 -2.56
N LYS A 73 17.92 39.35 -2.93
CA LYS A 73 17.00 39.26 -4.08
C LYS A 73 17.72 39.32 -5.42
N SER A 74 18.87 40.00 -5.50
CA SER A 74 19.64 40.09 -6.74
C SER A 74 20.40 38.80 -7.07
N SER A 75 20.62 37.92 -6.08
CA SER A 75 21.41 36.69 -6.24
C SER A 75 20.59 35.42 -6.45
N GLY A 76 19.26 35.46 -6.24
CA GLY A 76 18.35 34.31 -6.42
C GLY A 76 18.46 33.21 -5.35
N TRP A 77 19.28 33.44 -4.31
CA TRP A 77 19.51 32.47 -3.23
C TRP A 77 18.27 32.17 -2.40
N ASP A 78 17.35 33.12 -2.30
CA ASP A 78 16.08 32.96 -1.60
C ASP A 78 15.21 31.87 -2.24
N ASN A 79 15.03 31.92 -3.56
CA ASN A 79 14.24 30.96 -4.30
C ASN A 79 14.89 29.57 -4.31
N GLU A 80 16.21 29.49 -4.52
CA GLU A 80 16.92 28.20 -4.51
C GLU A 80 16.86 27.48 -3.15
N ILE A 81 16.98 28.22 -2.04
CA ILE A 81 16.88 27.62 -0.69
C ILE A 81 15.44 27.19 -0.38
N ILE A 82 14.44 28.00 -0.77
CA ILE A 82 13.03 27.67 -0.54
C ILE A 82 12.62 26.45 -1.38
N ASP A 83 13.03 26.38 -2.64
CA ASP A 83 12.79 25.24 -3.53
C ASP A 83 13.53 23.99 -3.03
N GLY A 84 14.76 24.15 -2.51
CA GLY A 84 15.51 23.08 -1.87
C GLY A 84 14.81 22.52 -0.62
N LEU A 85 14.24 23.39 0.22
CA LEU A 85 13.44 23.00 1.39
C LEU A 85 12.15 22.27 0.99
N ASP A 86 11.43 22.77 -0.01
CA ASP A 86 10.21 22.14 -0.49
C ASP A 86 10.50 20.77 -1.13
N PHE A 87 11.61 20.66 -1.85
CA PHE A 87 12.11 19.39 -2.37
C PHE A 87 12.51 18.41 -1.25
N LEU A 88 13.21 18.89 -0.21
CA LEU A 88 13.57 18.06 0.95
C LEU A 88 12.33 17.53 1.67
N GLU A 89 11.33 18.38 1.91
CA GLU A 89 10.07 18.01 2.55
C GLU A 89 9.30 16.95 1.73
N HIS A 90 9.09 17.21 0.45
CA HIS A 90 8.20 16.38 -0.38
C HIS A 90 8.88 15.17 -1.01
N SER A 91 10.16 15.28 -1.37
CA SER A 91 10.87 14.25 -2.15
C SER A 91 11.84 13.41 -1.32
N VAL A 92 12.55 14.02 -0.36
CA VAL A 92 13.55 13.32 0.47
C VAL A 92 12.92 12.73 1.72
N LEU A 93 12.20 13.55 2.48
CA LEU A 93 11.54 13.15 3.72
C LEU A 93 10.18 12.51 3.48
N GLN A 94 9.57 12.68 2.30
CA GLN A 94 8.26 12.13 1.91
C GLN A 94 7.23 12.20 3.05
N LEU A 95 7.13 13.38 3.69
CA LEU A 95 6.48 13.53 4.98
C LEU A 95 5.03 13.04 5.02
N PRO A 96 4.17 13.29 4.02
CA PRO A 96 2.82 12.73 4.02
C PRO A 96 2.83 11.19 4.14
N PHE A 97 3.75 10.52 3.45
CA PHE A 97 3.89 9.07 3.49
C PHE A 97 4.43 8.58 4.84
N PHE A 98 5.48 9.23 5.36
CA PHE A 98 5.97 8.94 6.72
C PHE A 98 4.86 8.95 7.76
N LEU A 99 4.01 10.00 7.73
CA LEU A 99 2.93 10.18 8.68
C LEU A 99 1.88 9.11 8.55
N MET A 100 1.48 8.78 7.33
CA MET A 100 0.56 7.69 7.05
C MET A 100 1.06 6.37 7.64
N SER A 101 2.32 6.03 7.40
CA SER A 101 2.94 4.81 7.92
C SER A 101 3.09 4.79 9.43
N PHE A 102 3.39 5.94 10.02
CA PHE A 102 3.59 6.07 11.46
C PHE A 102 2.28 5.93 12.22
N MET A 103 1.15 6.41 11.67
CA MET A 103 -0.17 6.36 12.31
C MET A 103 -0.61 4.94 12.69
N ARG A 104 -0.19 3.93 11.94
CA ARG A 104 -0.47 2.53 12.26
C ARG A 104 0.14 2.06 13.58
N TYR A 105 1.32 2.58 13.94
CA TYR A 105 1.95 2.25 15.21
C TYR A 105 1.28 2.97 16.39
N ILE A 106 0.48 3.99 16.10
CA ILE A 106 -0.26 4.78 17.09
C ILE A 106 -1.65 4.18 17.36
N SER A 107 -2.33 3.56 16.37
CA SER A 107 -3.67 2.99 16.56
C SER A 107 -3.90 1.66 15.83
N PRO A 108 -4.46 0.63 16.50
CA PRO A 108 -4.87 -0.64 15.87
C PRO A 108 -6.12 -0.54 14.97
N SER A 109 -6.67 0.67 14.78
CA SER A 109 -7.90 0.93 14.06
C SER A 109 -7.93 0.41 12.62
N LEU A 110 -6.81 0.54 11.90
CA LEU A 110 -6.73 0.20 10.48
C LEU A 110 -6.95 -1.29 10.22
N ASP A 111 -6.44 -2.12 11.12
CA ASP A 111 -6.63 -3.56 11.03
C ASP A 111 -8.10 -3.98 11.26
N ASN A 112 -8.74 -3.35 12.24
CA ASN A 112 -10.17 -3.54 12.49
C ASN A 112 -11.01 -3.10 11.28
N MET A 113 -10.69 -1.96 10.67
CA MET A 113 -11.37 -1.49 9.46
C MET A 113 -11.22 -2.47 8.28
N PHE A 114 -10.02 -3.03 8.09
CA PHE A 114 -9.78 -4.07 7.10
C PHE A 114 -10.69 -5.29 7.35
N MET A 115 -10.72 -5.79 8.59
CA MET A 115 -11.52 -6.96 8.96
C MET A 115 -13.03 -6.72 8.87
N GLU A 116 -13.51 -5.55 9.29
CA GLU A 116 -14.91 -5.16 9.16
C GLU A 116 -15.34 -5.03 7.70
N SER A 117 -14.48 -4.47 6.86
CA SER A 117 -14.70 -4.42 5.42
C SER A 117 -14.73 -5.82 4.80
N LEU A 118 -13.81 -6.72 5.21
CA LEU A 118 -13.79 -8.10 4.74
C LEU A 118 -15.09 -8.84 5.11
N ARG A 119 -15.59 -8.64 6.33
CA ARG A 119 -16.88 -9.17 6.79
C ARG A 119 -18.03 -8.68 5.91
N TRP A 120 -18.05 -7.37 5.62
CA TRP A 120 -19.08 -6.76 4.78
C TRP A 120 -19.05 -7.30 3.34
N VAL A 121 -17.85 -7.50 2.77
CA VAL A 121 -17.68 -8.09 1.45
C VAL A 121 -18.24 -9.51 1.39
N ASP A 122 -17.98 -10.35 2.39
CA ASP A 122 -18.55 -11.70 2.46
C ASP A 122 -20.06 -11.69 2.66
N GLN A 123 -20.58 -10.83 3.54
CA GLN A 123 -22.03 -10.68 3.73
C GLN A 123 -22.74 -10.27 2.44
N THR A 124 -22.17 -9.29 1.73
CA THR A 124 -22.72 -8.82 0.46
C THR A 124 -22.64 -9.89 -0.63
N TYR A 125 -21.57 -10.70 -0.62
CA TYR A 125 -21.43 -11.84 -1.52
C TYR A 125 -22.54 -12.88 -1.27
N VAL A 126 -22.77 -13.27 -0.01
CA VAL A 126 -23.85 -14.21 0.34
C VAL A 126 -25.21 -13.64 -0.04
N GLN A 127 -25.45 -12.35 0.22
CA GLN A 127 -26.69 -11.69 -0.17
C GLN A 127 -26.93 -11.69 -1.68
N LYS A 128 -25.88 -11.48 -2.47
CA LYS A 128 -25.95 -11.50 -3.94
C LYS A 128 -26.31 -12.89 -4.49
N HIS A 129 -25.91 -13.97 -3.82
CA HIS A 129 -26.08 -15.36 -4.30
C HIS A 129 -27.08 -16.17 -3.44
N LYS A 130 -28.04 -15.51 -2.75
CA LYS A 130 -29.03 -16.17 -1.88
C LYS A 130 -29.88 -17.25 -2.57
N GLY A 131 -30.01 -17.21 -3.89
CA GLY A 131 -30.77 -18.18 -4.68
C GLY A 131 -29.94 -19.24 -5.40
N GLU A 132 -28.62 -19.27 -5.17
CA GLU A 132 -27.70 -20.20 -5.83
C GLU A 132 -27.32 -21.36 -4.90
N ASP A 133 -26.84 -22.46 -5.48
CA ASP A 133 -26.40 -23.64 -4.72
C ASP A 133 -25.19 -23.30 -3.83
N PRO A 134 -25.29 -23.46 -2.49
CA PRO A 134 -24.19 -23.18 -1.57
C PRO A 134 -22.89 -23.89 -1.89
N ASN A 135 -22.94 -25.07 -2.54
CA ASN A 135 -21.75 -25.85 -2.92
C ASN A 135 -21.01 -25.27 -4.12
N GLN A 136 -21.63 -24.31 -4.83
CA GLN A 136 -21.01 -23.62 -5.97
C GLN A 136 -20.49 -22.24 -5.58
N LEU A 137 -20.57 -21.85 -4.31
CA LEU A 137 -20.10 -20.54 -3.84
C LEU A 137 -18.64 -20.60 -3.41
N ARG A 138 -17.92 -19.47 -3.56
CA ARG A 138 -16.56 -19.36 -3.03
C ARG A 138 -16.58 -19.45 -1.51
N ALA A 139 -15.49 -19.95 -0.91
CA ALA A 139 -15.31 -19.88 0.53
C ALA A 139 -15.24 -18.42 1.03
N MET A 140 -15.62 -18.22 2.30
CA MET A 140 -15.60 -16.91 2.96
C MET A 140 -14.18 -16.57 3.43
N TYR A 141 -13.81 -15.29 3.37
CA TYR A 141 -12.49 -14.81 3.80
C TYR A 141 -12.47 -14.44 5.28
N TYR A 142 -13.47 -13.71 5.75
CA TYR A 142 -13.54 -13.17 7.10
C TYR A 142 -13.47 -14.24 8.21
N PRO A 143 -14.31 -15.30 8.21
CA PRO A 143 -14.33 -16.26 9.32
C PRO A 143 -13.00 -16.98 9.45
N ASN A 144 -12.39 -17.36 8.32
CA ASN A 144 -11.08 -18.01 8.31
C ASN A 144 -10.00 -17.02 8.74
N MET A 145 -9.91 -15.82 8.13
CA MET A 145 -8.89 -14.82 8.50
C MET A 145 -8.93 -14.38 9.97
N ARG A 146 -10.11 -14.34 10.58
CA ARG A 146 -10.24 -13.99 12.01
C ARG A 146 -9.55 -15.02 12.92
N GLN A 147 -9.46 -16.27 12.49
CA GLN A 147 -8.83 -17.34 13.26
C GLN A 147 -7.30 -17.34 13.13
N TYR A 148 -6.75 -16.67 12.12
CA TYR A 148 -5.30 -16.50 12.01
C TYR A 148 -4.82 -15.55 13.11
N ALA A 149 -4.09 -16.10 14.08
CA ALA A 149 -3.51 -15.32 15.16
C ALA A 149 -2.58 -14.23 14.62
N HIS A 150 -2.64 -13.08 15.26
CA HIS A 150 -2.16 -11.81 14.73
C HIS A 150 -0.65 -11.59 14.84
N HIS A 151 0.22 -12.58 14.65
CA HIS A 151 1.60 -12.45 15.12
C HIS A 151 2.65 -12.71 14.03
N GLY A 152 3.67 -11.84 14.07
CA GLY A 152 4.95 -11.99 13.37
C GLY A 152 5.68 -13.28 13.77
N PRO A 153 7.03 -13.34 13.73
CA PRO A 153 7.75 -14.59 13.93
C PRO A 153 7.21 -15.30 15.17
N ALA A 154 6.77 -16.56 15.00
CA ALA A 154 6.20 -17.33 16.10
C ALA A 154 7.17 -17.21 17.28
N PRO A 155 6.72 -16.80 18.48
CA PRO A 155 7.56 -16.97 19.64
C PRO A 155 7.93 -18.44 19.67
N ALA A 156 9.23 -18.73 19.75
CA ALA A 156 9.66 -20.05 20.18
C ALA A 156 8.86 -20.35 21.45
N SER A 157 8.18 -21.49 21.46
CA SER A 157 7.29 -21.97 22.52
C SER A 157 7.67 -21.40 23.91
N GLY A 158 6.88 -20.45 24.42
CA GLY A 158 7.00 -19.94 25.80
C GLY A 158 7.17 -18.42 25.98
N GLU A 159 7.44 -17.62 24.95
CA GLU A 159 7.63 -16.17 25.14
C GLU A 159 6.32 -15.38 25.11
N LYS A 160 5.98 -14.71 26.22
CA LYS A 160 4.86 -13.77 26.33
C LYS A 160 5.08 -12.57 25.39
N PRO A 161 4.05 -12.06 24.69
CA PRO A 161 4.19 -10.86 23.87
C PRO A 161 4.64 -9.68 24.74
N SER A 162 5.82 -9.14 24.44
CA SER A 162 6.40 -8.01 25.17
C SER A 162 5.49 -6.78 25.10
N GLN A 163 5.17 -6.17 26.25
CA GLN A 163 4.44 -4.88 26.32
C GLN A 163 5.14 -3.75 25.54
N ASN A 164 6.42 -3.92 25.20
CA ASN A 164 7.21 -2.97 24.42
C ASN A 164 7.17 -3.23 22.90
N ALA A 165 6.49 -4.27 22.42
CA ALA A 165 6.39 -4.62 21.01
C ALA A 165 5.97 -3.45 20.08
N PRO A 166 4.95 -2.63 20.39
CA PRO A 166 4.58 -1.50 19.52
C PRO A 166 5.66 -0.42 19.49
N LYS A 167 6.29 -0.11 20.63
CA LYS A 167 7.41 0.85 20.71
C LYS A 167 8.62 0.37 19.92
N GLN A 168 8.97 -0.90 20.03
CA GLN A 168 10.07 -1.50 19.27
C GLN A 168 9.77 -1.52 17.77
N ALA A 169 8.52 -1.79 17.38
CA ALA A 169 8.11 -1.76 15.97
C ALA A 169 8.16 -0.34 15.40
N ALA A 170 7.75 0.67 16.17
CA ALA A 170 7.87 2.09 15.82
C ALA A 170 9.35 2.51 15.65
N ILE A 171 10.24 2.12 16.57
CA ILE A 171 11.68 2.41 16.46
C ILE A 171 12.28 1.74 15.22
N LYS A 172 11.96 0.46 14.96
CA LYS A 172 12.40 -0.24 13.74
C LYS A 172 11.85 0.42 12.47
N PHE A 173 10.65 0.99 12.51
CA PHE A 173 10.13 1.80 11.42
C PHE A 173 10.95 3.08 11.23
N LEU A 174 11.19 3.86 12.29
CA LEU A 174 12.00 5.09 12.25
C LEU A 174 13.41 4.85 11.69
N ILE A 175 14.09 3.78 12.14
CA ILE A 175 15.43 3.43 11.64
C ILE A 175 15.40 3.10 10.14
N ARG A 176 14.43 2.30 9.70
CA ARG A 176 14.29 1.96 8.27
C ARG A 176 13.96 3.19 7.43
N TYR A 177 13.11 4.08 7.95
CA TYR A 177 12.75 5.31 7.28
C TYR A 177 13.94 6.26 7.19
N GLY A 178 14.66 6.48 8.29
CA GLY A 178 15.87 7.29 8.34
C GLY A 178 16.96 6.78 7.41
N ARG A 179 17.16 5.47 7.30
CA ARG A 179 18.09 4.88 6.31
C ARG A 179 17.68 5.19 4.87
N LYS A 180 16.39 5.13 4.54
CA LYS A 180 15.88 5.50 3.20
C LYS A 180 16.07 6.99 2.93
N ALA A 181 15.69 7.84 3.89
CA ALA A 181 15.87 9.29 3.79
C ALA A 181 17.35 9.65 3.61
N GLY A 182 18.25 8.98 4.35
CA GLY A 182 19.70 9.16 4.21
C GLY A 182 20.25 8.75 2.84
N ILE A 183 19.76 7.64 2.26
CA ILE A 183 20.12 7.24 0.88
C ILE A 183 19.61 8.29 -0.11
N SER A 184 18.35 8.73 0.01
CA SER A 184 17.78 9.77 -0.84
C SER A 184 18.56 11.09 -0.75
N LEU A 185 18.98 11.47 0.46
CA LEU A 185 19.81 12.64 0.71
C LEU A 185 21.20 12.49 0.08
N ALA A 186 21.83 11.31 0.21
CA ALA A 186 23.12 11.04 -0.43
C ALA A 186 23.02 11.11 -1.97
N VAL A 187 21.96 10.56 -2.56
CA VAL A 187 21.70 10.67 -4.00
C VAL A 187 21.50 12.13 -4.42
N TYR A 188 20.79 12.92 -3.61
CA TYR A 188 20.62 14.35 -3.85
C TYR A 188 21.96 15.11 -3.78
N LEU A 189 22.76 14.91 -2.73
CA LEU A 189 24.08 15.55 -2.59
C LEU A 189 25.02 15.18 -3.75
N LEU A 190 25.02 13.91 -4.18
CA LEU A 190 25.78 13.46 -5.34
C LEU A 190 25.28 14.10 -6.64
N SER A 191 23.98 14.44 -6.74
CA SER A 191 23.43 15.14 -7.90
C SER A 191 23.88 16.59 -8.02
N CYS A 192 24.40 17.19 -6.95
CA CYS A 192 24.97 18.53 -6.95
C CYS A 192 26.44 18.58 -7.42
N LEU A 193 27.07 17.42 -7.67
CA LEU A 193 28.45 17.39 -8.17
C LEU A 193 28.55 17.91 -9.61
N PRO A 194 29.54 18.75 -9.93
CA PRO A 194 29.75 19.23 -11.29
C PRO A 194 30.04 18.04 -12.23
N TYR A 195 29.55 18.14 -13.48
CA TYR A 195 29.69 17.15 -14.57
C TYR A 195 28.98 15.79 -14.37
N ILE A 196 29.11 15.17 -13.20
CA ILE A 196 28.57 13.83 -12.87
C ILE A 196 27.13 13.94 -12.36
N GLY A 197 26.80 15.01 -11.64
CA GLY A 197 25.53 15.17 -10.94
C GLY A 197 24.28 15.03 -11.83
N ARG A 198 24.37 15.50 -13.08
CA ARG A 198 23.29 15.37 -14.08
C ARG A 198 22.89 13.91 -14.40
N PHE A 199 23.79 12.95 -14.18
CA PHE A 199 23.54 11.53 -14.46
C PHE A 199 23.14 10.73 -13.21
N VAL A 200 23.37 11.27 -12.01
CA VAL A 200 23.11 10.57 -10.74
C VAL A 200 21.62 10.26 -10.58
N LEU A 201 20.74 11.26 -10.74
CA LEU A 201 19.29 11.06 -10.58
C LEU A 201 18.70 10.10 -11.63
N PRO A 202 19.00 10.23 -12.94
CA PRO A 202 18.56 9.26 -13.94
C PRO A 202 19.08 7.84 -13.67
N ALA A 203 20.36 7.68 -13.32
CA ALA A 203 20.95 6.38 -13.06
C ALA A 203 20.36 5.71 -11.81
N ALA A 204 20.21 6.45 -10.71
CA ALA A 204 19.60 5.95 -9.48
C ALA A 204 18.12 5.57 -9.71
N SER A 205 17.39 6.38 -10.47
CA SER A 205 16.00 6.13 -10.83
C SER A 205 15.86 4.89 -11.71
N PHE A 206 16.70 4.76 -12.74
CA PHE A 206 16.73 3.59 -13.62
C PHE A 206 17.07 2.32 -12.85
N TYR A 207 18.13 2.34 -12.03
CA TYR A 207 18.54 1.19 -11.23
C TYR A 207 17.40 0.73 -10.30
N THR A 208 16.77 1.68 -9.60
CA THR A 208 15.70 1.37 -8.65
C THR A 208 14.47 0.85 -9.38
N PHE A 209 14.09 1.44 -10.52
CA PHE A 209 12.92 1.03 -11.29
C PHE A 209 13.13 -0.33 -11.97
N ASN A 210 14.27 -0.53 -12.66
CA ASN A 210 14.64 -1.80 -13.31
C ASN A 210 14.64 -2.97 -12.31
N LYS A 211 15.18 -2.77 -11.12
CA LYS A 211 15.19 -3.80 -10.07
C LYS A 211 13.79 -4.24 -9.63
N GLN A 212 12.78 -3.40 -9.81
CA GLN A 212 11.41 -3.68 -9.36
C GLN A 212 10.50 -4.16 -10.49
N VAL A 213 10.57 -3.52 -11.66
CA VAL A 213 9.64 -3.71 -12.79
C VAL A 213 10.26 -4.54 -13.92
N GLY A 214 11.58 -4.70 -13.91
CA GLY A 214 12.34 -5.39 -14.94
C GLY A 214 12.87 -4.49 -16.05
N LEU A 215 13.69 -5.09 -16.92
CA LEU A 215 14.49 -4.35 -17.90
C LEU A 215 13.64 -3.73 -19.01
N GLN A 216 12.65 -4.47 -19.53
CA GLN A 216 11.85 -4.03 -20.68
C GLN A 216 11.08 -2.73 -20.38
N PRO A 217 10.29 -2.61 -19.28
CA PRO A 217 9.61 -1.36 -18.96
C PRO A 217 10.58 -0.23 -18.60
N ALA A 218 11.71 -0.56 -17.95
CA ALA A 218 12.72 0.44 -17.59
C ALA A 218 13.36 1.08 -18.83
N VAL A 219 13.77 0.27 -19.81
CA VAL A 219 14.34 0.78 -21.06
C VAL A 219 13.32 1.60 -21.84
N LEU A 220 12.04 1.18 -21.87
CA LEU A 220 10.99 1.93 -22.56
C LEU A 220 10.76 3.31 -21.90
N ILE A 221 10.60 3.36 -20.58
CA ILE A 221 10.29 4.60 -19.86
C ILE A 221 11.50 5.56 -19.86
N PHE A 222 12.69 5.06 -19.54
CA PHE A 222 13.88 5.91 -19.50
C PHE A 222 14.44 6.19 -20.91
N GLY A 223 14.24 5.31 -21.89
CA GLY A 223 14.58 5.58 -23.28
C GLY A 223 13.66 6.64 -23.90
N SER A 224 12.34 6.55 -23.68
CA SER A 224 11.39 7.59 -24.10
C SER A 224 11.58 8.91 -23.35
N SER A 225 12.21 8.90 -22.17
CA SER A 225 12.55 10.12 -21.41
C SER A 225 13.53 11.06 -22.12
N ILE A 226 14.21 10.59 -23.18
CA ILE A 226 15.02 11.47 -24.05
C ILE A 226 14.13 12.46 -24.80
N PHE A 227 12.92 12.04 -25.16
CA PHE A 227 11.95 12.85 -25.91
C PHE A 227 10.87 13.48 -25.02
N LEU A 228 10.66 12.96 -23.81
CA LEU A 228 9.66 13.44 -22.86
C LEU A 228 10.26 14.48 -21.89
N PRO A 229 9.55 15.59 -21.61
CA PRO A 229 9.96 16.53 -20.57
C PRO A 229 10.17 15.84 -19.22
N LYS A 230 11.31 16.15 -18.55
CA LYS A 230 11.72 15.55 -17.26
C LYS A 230 10.62 15.56 -16.19
N ARG A 231 9.77 16.58 -16.18
CA ARG A 231 8.62 16.69 -15.26
C ARG A 231 7.70 15.46 -15.28
N TYR A 232 7.42 14.90 -16.45
CA TYR A 232 6.52 13.74 -16.55
C TYR A 232 7.16 12.48 -15.98
N LEU A 233 8.47 12.30 -16.22
CA LEU A 233 9.23 11.20 -15.63
C LEU A 233 9.25 11.30 -14.10
N VAL A 234 9.49 12.50 -13.56
CA VAL A 234 9.49 12.74 -12.11
C VAL A 234 8.11 12.46 -11.51
N HIS A 235 7.03 12.98 -12.10
CA HIS A 235 5.67 12.71 -11.63
C HIS A 235 5.32 11.22 -11.71
N PHE A 236 5.73 10.53 -12.77
CA PHE A 236 5.52 9.10 -12.93
C PHE A 236 6.25 8.30 -11.84
N LEU A 237 7.55 8.56 -11.65
CA LEU A 237 8.36 7.87 -10.65
C LEU A 237 7.84 8.15 -9.23
N GLN A 238 7.50 9.39 -8.93
CA GLN A 238 6.90 9.77 -7.65
C GLN A 238 5.60 9.00 -7.42
N SER A 239 4.71 8.96 -8.42
CA SER A 239 3.45 8.23 -8.34
C SER A 239 3.65 6.72 -8.19
N TYR A 240 4.64 6.14 -8.89
CA TYR A 240 5.01 4.73 -8.78
C TYR A 240 5.55 4.37 -7.39
N PHE A 241 6.53 5.10 -6.88
CA PHE A 241 7.09 4.79 -5.57
C PHE A 241 6.10 5.07 -4.43
N ALA A 242 5.29 6.13 -4.55
CA ALA A 242 4.24 6.43 -3.57
C ALA A 242 3.15 5.34 -3.57
N SER A 243 2.62 4.98 -4.75
CA SER A 243 1.62 3.91 -4.90
C SER A 243 2.13 2.57 -4.37
N ARG A 244 3.36 2.18 -4.73
CA ARG A 244 3.98 0.95 -4.22
C ARG A 244 4.14 0.95 -2.71
N SER A 245 4.53 2.08 -2.14
CA SER A 245 4.74 2.18 -0.70
C SER A 245 3.40 2.14 0.03
N LEU A 246 2.39 2.88 -0.46
CA LEU A 246 1.01 2.81 0.01
C LEU A 246 0.48 1.37 0.00
N MET A 247 0.63 0.65 -1.11
CA MET A 247 0.15 -0.73 -1.19
C MET A 247 0.80 -1.68 -0.20
N ARG A 248 2.08 -1.48 0.11
CA ARG A 248 2.75 -2.29 1.14
C ARG A 248 2.13 -2.09 2.51
N GLU A 249 1.60 -0.90 2.77
CA GLU A 249 1.00 -0.57 4.06
C GLU A 249 -0.43 -1.09 4.16
N LEU A 250 -1.24 -0.81 3.13
CA LEU A 250 -2.63 -1.23 3.04
C LEU A 250 -2.79 -2.77 3.03
N LEU A 251 -1.80 -3.51 2.51
CA LEU A 251 -1.84 -4.97 2.48
C LEU A 251 -1.27 -5.64 3.72
N GLU A 252 -0.67 -4.88 4.62
CA GLU A 252 -0.01 -5.49 5.77
C GLU A 252 -1.01 -6.13 6.77
N PRO A 253 -2.27 -5.69 6.97
CA PRO A 253 -3.24 -6.49 7.74
C PRO A 253 -3.37 -7.93 7.22
N TYR A 254 -3.36 -8.11 5.90
CA TYR A 254 -3.34 -9.42 5.25
C TYR A 254 -2.01 -10.16 5.52
N PHE A 255 -0.87 -9.52 5.27
CA PHE A 255 0.45 -10.15 5.46
C PHE A 255 0.83 -10.41 6.92
N SER A 256 0.19 -9.73 7.87
CA SER A 256 0.40 -9.97 9.30
C SER A 256 -0.31 -11.24 9.79
N ARG A 257 -1.31 -11.73 9.05
CA ARG A 257 -2.07 -12.95 9.35
C ARG A 257 -1.53 -14.16 8.61
N ILE A 258 -1.22 -13.98 7.32
CA ILE A 258 -0.72 -15.07 6.48
C ILE A 258 0.80 -15.07 6.49
N ARG A 259 1.39 -16.19 6.90
CA ARG A 259 2.83 -16.33 7.11
C ARG A 259 3.59 -16.50 5.80
N TYR A 260 3.91 -15.39 5.15
CA TYR A 260 4.81 -15.38 4.00
C TYR A 260 6.27 -15.25 4.42
N THR A 261 7.15 -15.99 3.75
CA THR A 261 8.60 -15.70 3.78
C THR A 261 8.88 -14.38 3.04
N PRO A 262 10.00 -13.69 3.35
CA PRO A 262 10.38 -12.47 2.62
C PRO A 262 10.47 -12.66 1.10
N GLN A 263 10.90 -13.84 0.66
CA GLN A 263 10.99 -14.24 -0.74
C GLN A 263 9.59 -14.40 -1.36
N GLN A 264 8.69 -15.14 -0.70
CA GLN A 264 7.32 -15.31 -1.19
C GLN A 264 6.56 -13.98 -1.25
N LYS A 265 6.70 -13.12 -0.22
CA LYS A 265 6.11 -11.77 -0.22
C LYS A 265 6.65 -10.94 -1.39
N LYS A 266 7.96 -11.01 -1.69
CA LYS A 266 8.56 -10.32 -2.84
C LYS A 266 7.95 -10.79 -4.17
N ILE A 267 7.80 -12.10 -4.35
CA ILE A 267 7.19 -12.71 -5.54
C ILE A 267 5.72 -12.28 -5.66
N TRP A 268 4.97 -12.34 -4.56
CA TRP A 268 3.55 -11.95 -4.52
C TRP A 268 3.32 -10.53 -5.02
N PHE A 269 4.14 -9.57 -4.53
CA PHE A 269 4.08 -8.18 -4.96
C PHE A 269 4.51 -7.98 -6.41
N HIS A 270 5.50 -8.76 -6.86
CA HIS A 270 6.01 -8.68 -8.22
C HIS A 270 4.99 -9.21 -9.23
N ASP A 271 4.33 -10.34 -8.95
CA ASP A 271 3.35 -10.95 -9.86
C ASP A 271 2.09 -10.10 -10.02
N ARG A 272 1.72 -9.35 -8.98
CA ARG A 272 0.53 -8.48 -8.95
C ARG A 272 0.86 -7.01 -9.20
N GLU A 273 2.08 -6.69 -9.63
CA GLU A 273 2.59 -5.31 -9.65
C GLU A 273 1.70 -4.35 -10.44
N GLY A 274 1.25 -4.72 -11.65
CA GLY A 274 0.39 -3.86 -12.47
C GLY A 274 -0.94 -3.51 -11.80
N VAL A 275 -1.65 -4.50 -11.24
CA VAL A 275 -2.94 -4.27 -10.55
C VAL A 275 -2.74 -3.47 -9.28
N LEU A 276 -1.72 -3.80 -8.48
CA LEU A 276 -1.41 -3.08 -7.25
C LEU A 276 -1.01 -1.63 -7.55
N PHE A 277 -0.23 -1.40 -8.60
CA PHE A 277 0.15 -0.06 -9.03
C PHE A 277 -1.08 0.75 -9.45
N GLY A 278 -1.93 0.20 -10.31
CA GLY A 278 -3.18 0.86 -10.73
C GLY A 278 -4.10 1.19 -9.56
N PHE A 279 -4.26 0.23 -8.64
CA PHE A 279 -5.08 0.41 -7.44
C PHE A 279 -4.52 1.52 -6.53
N GLY A 280 -3.21 1.45 -6.26
CA GLY A 280 -2.52 2.42 -5.40
C GLY A 280 -2.41 3.81 -6.01
N VAL A 281 -2.29 3.94 -7.35
CA VAL A 281 -2.32 5.26 -8.02
C VAL A 281 -3.69 5.90 -7.89
N GLY A 282 -4.77 5.12 -8.02
CA GLY A 282 -6.12 5.62 -7.81
C GLY A 282 -6.28 6.27 -6.43
N PHE A 283 -5.87 5.57 -5.36
CA PHE A 283 -5.89 6.15 -4.01
C PHE A 283 -4.87 7.27 -3.80
N PHE A 284 -3.69 7.20 -4.42
CA PHE A 284 -2.71 8.29 -4.37
C PHE A 284 -3.28 9.61 -4.91
N VAL A 285 -4.08 9.56 -5.99
CA VAL A 285 -4.77 10.75 -6.53
C VAL A 285 -5.77 11.29 -5.51
N PHE A 286 -6.57 10.41 -4.88
CA PHE A 286 -7.53 10.84 -3.85
C PHE A 286 -6.83 11.43 -2.62
N LEU A 287 -5.73 10.84 -2.15
CA LEU A 287 -4.97 11.31 -0.98
C LEU A 287 -4.34 12.70 -1.16
N LYS A 288 -4.16 13.16 -2.41
CA LYS A 288 -3.68 14.53 -2.68
C LYS A 288 -4.72 15.61 -2.35
N ILE A 289 -5.99 15.24 -2.18
CA ILE A 289 -7.04 16.20 -1.80
C ILE A 289 -6.81 16.62 -0.34
N PRO A 290 -6.48 17.90 -0.08
CA PRO A 290 -6.22 18.37 1.28
C PRO A 290 -7.40 18.13 2.21
N LEU A 291 -7.14 17.96 3.51
CA LEU A 291 -8.13 17.75 4.59
C LEU A 291 -8.88 16.40 4.58
N LEU A 292 -8.92 15.69 3.46
CA LEU A 292 -9.60 14.39 3.33
C LEU A 292 -8.66 13.18 3.48
N GLY A 293 -7.35 13.37 3.50
CA GLY A 293 -6.35 12.29 3.45
C GLY A 293 -6.54 11.19 4.51
N VAL A 294 -6.88 11.53 5.75
CA VAL A 294 -7.12 10.54 6.83
C VAL A 294 -8.38 9.72 6.58
N LEU A 295 -9.48 10.36 6.14
CA LEU A 295 -10.72 9.67 5.81
C LEU A 295 -10.55 8.77 4.59
N ILE A 296 -9.87 9.27 3.56
CA ILE A 296 -9.53 8.52 2.34
C ILE A 296 -8.64 7.33 2.67
N TYR A 297 -7.73 7.46 3.64
CA TYR A 297 -6.92 6.33 4.09
C TYR A 297 -7.79 5.21 4.68
N GLY A 298 -8.75 5.53 5.54
CA GLY A 298 -9.70 4.54 6.06
C GLY A 298 -10.52 3.85 4.96
N ILE A 299 -10.95 4.62 3.96
CA ILE A 299 -11.62 4.08 2.75
C ILE A 299 -10.67 3.19 1.95
N ALA A 300 -9.39 3.57 1.80
CA ALA A 300 -8.38 2.81 1.08
C ALA A 300 -8.09 1.47 1.76
N GLU A 301 -7.98 1.47 3.10
CA GLU A 301 -7.80 0.27 3.92
C GLU A 301 -9.00 -0.68 3.76
N ALA A 302 -10.21 -0.16 3.89
CA ALA A 302 -11.44 -0.93 3.67
C ALA A 302 -11.54 -1.45 2.23
N SER A 303 -11.17 -0.65 1.23
CA SER A 303 -11.16 -1.05 -0.18
C SER A 303 -10.11 -2.12 -0.47
N THR A 304 -9.04 -2.17 0.31
CA THR A 304 -7.98 -3.18 0.17
C THR A 304 -8.48 -4.56 0.61
N ALA A 305 -9.39 -4.64 1.58
CA ALA A 305 -10.08 -5.89 1.89
C ALA A 305 -10.84 -6.43 0.68
N PHE A 306 -11.55 -5.56 -0.06
CA PHE A 306 -12.20 -5.95 -1.31
C PHE A 306 -11.18 -6.38 -2.37
N LEU A 307 -10.08 -5.65 -2.55
CA LEU A 307 -9.01 -6.00 -3.48
C LEU A 307 -8.47 -7.42 -3.21
N ILE A 308 -8.19 -7.74 -1.95
CA ILE A 308 -7.68 -9.07 -1.53
C ILE A 308 -8.61 -10.18 -2.02
N THR A 309 -9.93 -10.04 -1.86
CA THR A 309 -10.88 -11.06 -2.34
C THR A 309 -10.85 -11.29 -3.85
N LYS A 310 -10.24 -10.39 -4.63
CA LYS A 310 -10.16 -10.49 -6.10
C LYS A 310 -8.81 -10.96 -6.60
N VAL A 311 -7.75 -10.85 -5.80
CA VAL A 311 -6.37 -11.14 -6.23
C VAL A 311 -5.71 -12.29 -5.46
N THR A 312 -6.39 -12.84 -4.45
CA THR A 312 -5.97 -14.02 -3.69
C THR A 312 -7.13 -14.98 -3.55
N ASP A 313 -6.82 -16.26 -3.39
CA ASP A 313 -7.82 -17.27 -3.02
C ASP A 313 -8.28 -17.06 -1.55
N PRO A 314 -9.45 -17.58 -1.17
CA PRO A 314 -9.89 -17.57 0.23
C PRO A 314 -8.91 -18.38 1.09
N PRO A 315 -8.51 -17.88 2.27
CA PRO A 315 -7.64 -18.64 3.16
C PRO A 315 -8.36 -19.89 3.67
N PRO A 316 -7.66 -21.03 3.80
CA PRO A 316 -8.23 -22.25 4.34
C PRO A 316 -8.45 -22.11 5.85
N GLN A 317 -8.94 -23.19 6.48
CA GLN A 317 -9.01 -23.22 7.93
C GLN A 317 -7.59 -23.28 8.54
N PRO A 318 -7.40 -22.82 9.78
CA PRO A 318 -6.09 -22.83 10.47
C PRO A 318 -5.45 -24.20 10.67
N GLU A 319 -6.14 -25.30 10.32
CA GLU A 319 -5.58 -26.65 10.35
C GLU A 319 -4.81 -26.97 9.06
N GLU A 320 -5.15 -26.30 7.95
CA GLU A 320 -4.63 -26.58 6.59
C GLU A 320 -3.71 -25.46 6.05
N TRP A 321 -3.28 -24.53 6.91
CA TRP A 321 -2.59 -23.30 6.49
C TRP A 321 -1.13 -23.49 6.03
N THR A 322 -0.50 -24.61 6.34
CA THR A 322 0.97 -24.81 6.25
C THR A 322 1.54 -24.56 4.86
N ASN A 323 0.76 -24.79 3.80
CA ASN A 323 1.19 -24.59 2.41
C ASN A 323 0.44 -23.47 1.67
N PHE A 324 -0.50 -22.78 2.32
CA PHE A 324 -1.32 -21.76 1.66
C PHE A 324 -0.50 -20.57 1.15
N ALA A 325 0.51 -20.14 1.91
CA ALA A 325 1.38 -19.04 1.49
C ALA A 325 2.15 -19.36 0.20
N GLU A 326 2.53 -20.61 0.00
CA GLU A 326 3.22 -21.08 -1.21
C GLU A 326 2.30 -21.08 -2.42
N THR A 327 1.06 -21.55 -2.27
CA THR A 327 0.09 -21.56 -3.37
C THR A 327 -0.25 -20.15 -3.84
N GLN A 328 -0.29 -19.20 -2.90
CA GLN A 328 -0.61 -17.81 -3.17
C GLN A 328 0.57 -16.95 -3.63
N ALA A 329 1.82 -17.42 -3.48
CA ALA A 329 3.01 -16.64 -3.83
C ALA A 329 2.96 -16.17 -5.30
N HIS A 330 2.58 -17.08 -6.21
CA HIS A 330 2.41 -16.77 -7.62
C HIS A 330 0.95 -16.45 -7.97
N TRP A 331 0.74 -15.58 -8.95
CA TRP A 331 -0.61 -15.26 -9.40
C TRP A 331 -1.05 -16.17 -10.55
N ARG A 332 -1.73 -17.27 -10.20
CA ARG A 332 -2.13 -18.33 -11.15
C ARG A 332 -3.19 -17.86 -12.16
N ASN A 333 -4.22 -17.17 -11.70
CA ASN A 333 -5.41 -16.86 -12.51
C ASN A 333 -5.36 -15.45 -13.17
N LYS A 334 -4.16 -14.88 -13.36
CA LYS A 334 -3.98 -13.51 -13.87
C LYS A 334 -4.68 -13.29 -15.22
N HIS A 335 -4.56 -14.24 -16.15
CA HIS A 335 -5.15 -14.11 -17.48
C HIS A 335 -6.68 -14.06 -17.45
N GLU A 336 -7.29 -14.93 -16.64
CA GLU A 336 -8.74 -15.01 -16.51
C GLU A 336 -9.29 -13.78 -15.79
N PHE A 337 -8.57 -13.31 -14.77
CA PHE A 337 -8.88 -12.07 -14.05
C PHE A 337 -8.96 -10.84 -14.97
N LEU A 338 -8.07 -10.74 -15.97
CA LEU A 338 -8.07 -9.63 -16.93
C LEU A 338 -9.20 -9.75 -17.97
N LYS A 339 -9.67 -10.97 -18.27
CA LYS A 339 -10.72 -11.23 -19.27
C LYS A 339 -12.13 -11.13 -18.71
N LEU A 340 -12.33 -11.49 -17.44
CA LEU A 340 -13.66 -11.50 -16.84
C LEU A 340 -14.21 -10.08 -16.65
N PRO A 341 -15.54 -9.88 -16.72
CA PRO A 341 -16.15 -8.62 -16.32
C PRO A 341 -16.07 -8.44 -14.79
N LEU A 342 -16.10 -7.19 -14.32
CA LEU A 342 -15.84 -6.84 -12.91
C LEU A 342 -16.81 -7.50 -11.93
N ASP A 343 -18.06 -7.69 -12.35
CA ASP A 343 -19.15 -8.29 -11.58
C ASP A 343 -19.02 -9.81 -11.40
N LYS A 344 -18.21 -10.48 -12.23
CA LYS A 344 -17.99 -11.94 -12.23
C LYS A 344 -16.61 -12.35 -11.73
N LEU A 345 -15.84 -11.44 -11.16
CA LEU A 345 -14.50 -11.75 -10.65
C LEU A 345 -14.49 -12.82 -9.53
N ASP A 346 -15.59 -12.95 -8.78
CA ASP A 346 -15.70 -13.98 -7.72
C ASP A 346 -15.70 -15.42 -8.28
N ALA A 347 -15.99 -15.61 -9.57
CA ALA A 347 -16.02 -16.92 -10.21
C ALA A 347 -14.67 -17.63 -10.19
N LEU A 348 -13.57 -16.88 -10.19
CA LEU A 348 -12.21 -17.43 -10.13
C LEU A 348 -11.96 -18.23 -8.85
N ASN A 349 -12.54 -17.78 -7.73
CA ASN A 349 -12.34 -18.40 -6.44
C ASN A 349 -13.21 -19.66 -6.25
N ILE A 350 -14.28 -19.81 -7.06
CA ILE A 350 -15.10 -21.03 -7.09
C ILE A 350 -14.28 -22.15 -7.75
N THR A 351 -13.63 -21.88 -8.88
CA THR A 351 -12.79 -22.85 -9.59
C THR A 351 -11.59 -23.29 -8.75
N SER A 352 -10.90 -22.36 -8.07
CA SER A 352 -9.80 -22.69 -7.16
C SER A 352 -10.21 -23.63 -6.02
N THR A 353 -11.44 -23.49 -5.52
CA THR A 353 -11.96 -24.38 -4.45
C THR A 353 -12.14 -25.81 -4.97
N LYS A 354 -12.63 -25.97 -6.20
CA LYS A 354 -12.84 -27.29 -6.84
C LYS A 354 -11.53 -27.99 -7.23
N GLU A 355 -10.50 -27.24 -7.63
CA GLU A 355 -9.17 -27.83 -7.91
C GLU A 355 -8.40 -28.22 -6.64
N GLY A 356 -8.73 -27.62 -5.49
CA GLY A 356 -8.18 -27.98 -4.18
C GLY A 356 -8.79 -29.25 -3.58
N GLU A 357 -10.02 -29.60 -3.95
CA GLU A 357 -10.68 -30.87 -3.61
C GLU A 357 -10.35 -31.96 -4.65
N LYS A 358 -9.12 -32.51 -4.61
CA LYS A 358 -8.98 -33.91 -5.06
C LYS A 358 -9.56 -34.79 -3.94
N PRO A 359 -10.55 -35.67 -4.23
CA PRO A 359 -11.25 -36.38 -3.18
C PRO A 359 -10.38 -37.51 -2.65
N ASP A 360 -9.90 -37.36 -1.41
CA ASP A 360 -9.67 -38.55 -0.58
C ASP A 360 -11.03 -38.95 -0.03
N SER A 361 -11.54 -40.08 -0.51
CA SER A 361 -12.80 -40.65 -0.11
C SER A 361 -12.73 -41.01 1.38
N THR A 362 -13.26 -40.17 2.27
CA THR A 362 -14.00 -40.58 3.49
C THR A 362 -14.46 -39.36 4.31
N THR A 363 -15.75 -39.04 4.15
CA THR A 363 -16.72 -38.71 5.23
C THR A 363 -16.55 -37.43 6.11
N ILE A 364 -17.70 -36.72 6.28
CA ILE A 364 -18.13 -35.84 7.41
C ILE A 364 -17.69 -34.35 7.26
N LYS A 365 -18.50 -33.29 7.40
CA LYS A 365 -19.83 -33.02 8.00
C LYS A 365 -20.49 -31.83 7.28
N SER A 366 -21.81 -31.85 7.20
CA SER A 366 -22.68 -30.75 6.76
C SER A 366 -22.36 -29.42 7.47
N ARG A 367 -22.01 -28.38 6.69
CA ARG A 367 -21.98 -26.99 7.17
C ARG A 367 -23.42 -26.48 7.30
N GLN A 368 -23.98 -26.60 8.50
CA GLN A 368 -25.19 -25.87 8.88
C GLN A 368 -24.82 -24.42 9.22
N PHE A 369 -25.58 -23.48 8.67
CA PHE A 369 -25.49 -22.06 8.96
C PHE A 369 -26.47 -21.71 10.08
N THR A 370 -25.96 -21.04 11.12
CA THR A 370 -26.72 -20.22 12.08
C THR A 370 -26.00 -18.90 12.25
#